data_AF-A0A800LTK9-F1
#
_entry.id   AF-A0A800LTK9-F1
#
_cell.length_a   1.000
_cell.length_b   1.000
_cell.length_c   1.000
_cell.angle_alpha   90.00
_cell.angle_beta   90.00
_cell.angle_gamma   90.00
#
_symmetry.space_group_name_H-M   'P 1'
#
loop_
_entity.id
_entity.type
_entity.pdbx_description
1 polymer ?
#
loop_
_entity_poly.entity_id
_entity_poly.type
_entity_poly.pdbx_seq_one_letter_code
_entity_poly.pdbx_strand_id
1 'polypeptide(L)'
;RNHTSQGVSGQYSVNNQPVVLRFGQRQFAAAHLTEQPQAPDEQGLWLLLADAHQALAWFKINDAPRKGLCHTISQLKQHGYELHLLSGDQANNVSELARNHGISHWHACQSRGSRSR
;
A
#
# COMPACT_ATOMS: atom_id res chain seq x y z
N ARG A 1 -19.57 -4.70 7.24
CA ARG A 1 -18.84 -4.65 8.52
C ARG A 1 -17.41 -4.22 8.26
N ASN A 2 -16.96 -3.19 8.97
CA ASN A 2 -15.56 -2.76 8.93
C ASN A 2 -14.75 -3.57 9.95
N HIS A 3 -13.54 -3.99 9.57
CA HIS A 3 -12.58 -4.70 10.41
C HIS A 3 -11.29 -3.86 10.44
N THR A 4 -11.11 -3.13 11.53
CA THR A 4 -10.07 -2.11 11.68
C THR A 4 -8.69 -2.64 11.30
N SER A 5 -7.99 -1.88 10.44
CA SER A 5 -6.64 -2.18 9.94
C SER A 5 -6.51 -3.49 9.14
N GLN A 6 -7.61 -4.15 8.80
CA GLN A 6 -7.60 -5.42 8.06
C GLN A 6 -8.38 -5.33 6.75
N GLY A 7 -9.62 -4.83 6.80
CA GLY A 7 -10.48 -4.76 5.62
C GLY A 7 -11.95 -4.57 5.93
N VAL A 8 -12.78 -4.83 4.94
CA VAL A 8 -14.23 -4.73 5.01
C VAL A 8 -14.87 -6.03 4.51
N SER A 9 -15.97 -6.43 5.13
CA SER A 9 -16.79 -7.55 4.65
C SER A 9 -18.23 -7.11 4.47
N GLY A 10 -18.93 -7.70 3.51
CA GLY A 10 -20.32 -7.37 3.21
C GLY A 10 -21.05 -8.52 2.53
N GLN A 11 -22.35 -8.38 2.41
CA GLN A 11 -23.18 -9.21 1.55
C GLN A 11 -23.63 -8.37 0.36
N TYR A 12 -23.56 -8.93 -0.83
CA TYR A 12 -23.98 -8.29 -2.06
C TYR A 12 -24.82 -9.27 -2.88
N SER A 13 -25.86 -8.79 -3.56
CA SER A 13 -26.71 -9.65 -4.38
C SER A 13 -26.19 -9.68 -5.82
N VAL A 14 -25.81 -10.86 -6.29
CA VAL A 14 -25.42 -11.11 -7.69
C VAL A 14 -26.48 -12.05 -8.27
N ASN A 15 -27.18 -11.63 -9.33
CA ASN A 15 -28.27 -12.43 -9.94
C ASN A 15 -29.35 -12.89 -8.92
N ASN A 16 -29.76 -12.00 -8.01
CA ASN A 16 -30.67 -12.29 -6.90
C ASN A 16 -30.17 -13.34 -5.89
N GLN A 17 -28.90 -13.75 -5.95
CA GLN A 17 -28.28 -14.64 -4.98
C GLN A 17 -27.35 -13.84 -4.05
N PRO A 18 -27.43 -14.03 -2.71
CA PRO A 18 -26.56 -13.35 -1.77
C PRO A 18 -25.15 -13.94 -1.83
N VAL A 19 -24.16 -13.09 -2.05
CA VAL A 19 -22.74 -13.42 -2.03
C VAL A 19 -22.07 -12.66 -0.90
N VAL A 20 -21.31 -13.37 -0.06
CA VAL A 20 -20.47 -12.74 0.97
C VAL A 20 -19.14 -12.35 0.34
N LEU A 21 -18.79 -11.07 0.44
CA LEU A 21 -17.55 -10.52 -0.07
C LEU A 21 -16.67 -10.01 1.06
N ARG A 22 -15.36 -10.19 0.91
CA ARG A 22 -14.32 -9.64 1.79
C ARG A 22 -13.28 -8.92 0.95
N PHE A 23 -12.96 -7.70 1.34
CA PHE A 23 -11.97 -6.86 0.68
C PHE A 23 -10.97 -6.31 1.70
N GLY A 24 -9.67 -6.45 1.46
CA GLY A 24 -8.64 -5.91 2.34
C GLY A 24 -7.32 -6.65 2.26
N GLN A 25 -6.58 -6.68 3.38
CA GLN A 25 -5.35 -7.46 3.47
C GLN A 25 -5.60 -8.93 3.12
N ARG A 26 -4.61 -9.55 2.46
CA ARG A 26 -4.69 -10.96 2.04
C ARG A 26 -5.15 -11.89 3.16
N GLN A 27 -4.54 -11.77 4.35
CA GLN A 27 -4.85 -12.64 5.48
C GLN A 27 -6.30 -12.50 5.94
N PHE A 28 -6.90 -11.33 5.79
CA PHE A 28 -8.29 -11.07 6.16
C PHE A 28 -9.29 -11.56 5.11
N ALA A 29 -9.01 -11.25 3.83
CA ALA A 29 -9.88 -11.59 2.72
C ALA A 29 -9.87 -13.10 2.43
N ALA A 30 -8.70 -13.74 2.49
CA ALA A 30 -8.53 -15.18 2.26
C ALA A 30 -8.66 -16.04 3.53
N ALA A 31 -9.09 -15.47 4.66
CA ALA A 31 -9.15 -16.18 5.95
C ALA A 31 -9.96 -17.49 5.93
N HIS A 32 -10.94 -17.58 5.03
CA HIS A 32 -11.86 -18.73 4.90
C HIS A 32 -11.56 -19.59 3.67
N LEU A 33 -10.56 -19.22 2.87
CA LEU A 33 -10.19 -19.97 1.69
C LEU A 33 -9.25 -21.10 2.06
N THR A 34 -9.51 -22.28 1.51
CA THR A 34 -8.63 -23.46 1.67
C THR A 34 -7.26 -23.19 1.05
N GLU A 35 -7.23 -22.55 -0.11
CA GLU A 35 -6.01 -22.14 -0.80
C GLU A 35 -5.72 -20.67 -0.53
N GLN A 36 -4.48 -20.37 -0.11
CA GLN A 36 -4.04 -19.00 0.14
C GLN A 36 -3.53 -18.38 -1.16
N PRO A 37 -4.23 -17.38 -1.73
CA PRO A 37 -3.83 -16.77 -2.98
C PRO A 37 -2.50 -16.02 -2.79
N GLN A 38 -1.63 -16.10 -3.79
CA GLN A 38 -0.39 -15.31 -3.81
C GLN A 38 -0.65 -13.98 -4.52
N ALA A 39 -0.05 -12.90 -4.01
CA ALA A 39 -0.09 -11.61 -4.67
C ALA A 39 0.68 -11.69 -6.01
N PRO A 40 0.29 -10.90 -7.03
CA PRO A 40 0.95 -10.94 -8.33
C PRO A 40 2.46 -10.61 -8.28
N ASP A 41 2.86 -9.74 -7.36
CA ASP A 41 4.27 -9.41 -7.09
C ASP A 41 4.46 -9.07 -5.60
N GLU A 42 5.73 -8.92 -5.18
CA GLU A 42 6.11 -8.55 -3.80
C GLU A 42 6.21 -7.03 -3.58
N GLN A 43 5.93 -6.23 -4.60
CA GLN A 43 6.23 -4.79 -4.62
C GLN A 43 4.96 -3.96 -4.39
N GLY A 44 4.95 -3.18 -3.32
CA GLY A 44 3.83 -2.28 -3.01
C GLY A 44 2.71 -2.93 -2.19
N LEU A 45 1.61 -2.19 -2.02
CA LEU A 45 0.48 -2.62 -1.19
C LEU A 45 -0.58 -3.31 -2.05
N TRP A 46 -0.72 -4.62 -1.85
CA TRP A 46 -1.76 -5.43 -2.50
C TRP A 46 -2.95 -5.69 -1.56
N LEU A 47 -4.15 -5.39 -2.05
CA LEU A 47 -5.41 -5.75 -1.40
C LEU A 47 -6.14 -6.82 -2.22
N LEU A 48 -6.75 -7.77 -1.53
CA LEU A 48 -7.47 -8.90 -2.11
C LEU A 48 -8.98 -8.68 -1.94
N LEU A 49 -9.73 -8.96 -3.01
CA LEU A 49 -11.16 -9.22 -2.98
C LEU A 49 -11.38 -10.74 -3.10
N ALA A 50 -12.17 -11.31 -2.19
CA ALA A 50 -12.54 -12.71 -2.19
C ALA A 50 -14.02 -12.90 -1.84
N ASP A 51 -14.62 -13.96 -2.36
CA ASP A 51 -15.90 -14.47 -1.88
C ASP A 51 -15.70 -15.65 -0.92
N ALA A 52 -16.76 -16.40 -0.64
CA ALA A 52 -16.71 -17.57 0.24
C ALA A 52 -15.93 -18.77 -0.35
N HIS A 53 -15.64 -18.76 -1.65
CA HIS A 53 -15.10 -19.90 -2.38
C HIS A 53 -13.72 -19.62 -2.96
N GLN A 54 -13.44 -18.38 -3.38
CA GLN A 54 -12.22 -18.05 -4.12
C GLN A 54 -11.79 -16.58 -4.01
N ALA A 55 -10.53 -16.35 -4.40
CA ALA A 55 -10.03 -15.03 -4.73
C ALA A 55 -10.66 -14.53 -6.03
N LEU A 56 -11.14 -13.29 -6.04
CA LEU A 56 -11.79 -12.67 -7.19
C LEU A 56 -10.87 -11.69 -7.91
N ALA A 57 -10.15 -10.84 -7.16
CA ALA A 57 -9.31 -9.81 -7.76
C ALA A 57 -8.24 -9.28 -6.79
N TRP A 58 -7.13 -8.83 -7.36
CA TRP A 58 -6.05 -8.12 -6.67
C TRP A 58 -6.05 -6.63 -7.05
N PHE A 59 -5.87 -5.77 -6.06
CA PHE A 59 -5.80 -4.32 -6.22
C PHE A 59 -4.45 -3.82 -5.72
N LYS A 60 -3.64 -3.25 -6.62
CA LYS A 60 -2.40 -2.57 -6.25
C LYS A 60 -2.73 -1.14 -5.83
N ILE A 61 -2.41 -0.79 -4.59
CA ILE A 61 -2.55 0.55 -4.08
C ILE A 61 -1.20 1.24 -4.20
N ASN A 62 -1.09 2.16 -5.16
CA ASN A 62 0.07 3.02 -5.34
C ASN A 62 -0.32 4.46 -5.02
N ASP A 63 0.47 5.13 -4.18
CA ASP A 63 0.41 6.59 -4.06
C ASP A 63 1.14 7.19 -5.26
N ALA A 64 0.39 7.84 -6.14
CA ALA A 64 1.00 8.61 -7.22
C ALA A 64 1.78 9.79 -6.61
N PRO A 65 3.04 10.03 -7.01
CA PRO A 65 3.78 11.19 -6.53
C PRO A 65 3.02 12.47 -6.89
N ARG A 66 2.95 13.43 -5.95
CA ARG A 66 2.28 14.71 -6.17
C ARG A 66 2.84 15.39 -7.42
N LYS A 67 1.96 15.94 -8.26
CA LYS A 67 2.36 16.78 -9.40
C LYS A 67 3.28 17.89 -8.88
N GLY A 68 4.50 17.97 -9.43
CA GLY A 68 5.52 18.93 -9.02
C GLY A 68 6.65 18.37 -8.17
N LEU A 69 6.53 17.15 -7.63
CA LEU A 69 7.58 16.55 -6.79
C LEU A 69 8.94 16.51 -7.50
N CYS A 70 8.97 16.07 -8.76
CA CYS A 70 10.19 16.05 -9.56
C CYS A 70 10.80 17.45 -9.71
N HIS A 71 9.96 18.48 -9.94
CA HIS A 71 10.43 19.85 -10.13
C HIS A 71 11.06 20.39 -8.84
N THR A 72 10.40 20.19 -7.71
CA THR A 72 10.90 20.61 -6.40
C THR A 72 12.21 19.89 -6.04
N ILE A 73 12.29 18.58 -6.24
CA ILE A 73 13.52 17.80 -5.99
C ILE A 73 14.67 18.30 -6.86
N SER A 74 14.42 18.54 -8.15
CA SER A 74 15.44 19.06 -9.07
C SER A 74 15.93 20.44 -8.66
N GLN A 75 15.04 21.36 -8.29
CA GLN A 75 15.42 22.70 -7.83
C GLN A 75 16.25 22.66 -6.54
N LEU A 76 15.87 21.82 -5.57
CA LEU A 76 16.62 21.67 -4.33
C LEU A 76 18.03 21.11 -4.59
N LYS A 77 18.16 20.11 -5.47
CA LYS A 77 19.45 19.57 -5.88
C LYS A 77 20.30 20.59 -6.63
N GLN A 78 19.70 21.39 -7.52
CA GLN A 78 20.39 22.46 -8.24
C GLN A 78 20.96 23.53 -7.29
N HIS A 79 20.32 23.77 -6.15
CA HIS A 79 20.83 24.65 -5.11
C HIS A 79 21.84 23.98 -4.17
N GLY A 80 22.28 22.75 -4.46
CA GLY A 80 23.31 22.04 -3.70
C GLY A 80 22.81 21.43 -2.38
N TYR A 81 21.49 21.35 -2.17
CA TYR A 81 20.94 20.75 -0.95
C TYR A 81 20.94 19.23 -1.02
N GLU A 82 21.39 18.63 0.07
CA GLU A 82 21.25 17.20 0.32
C GLU A 82 19.82 16.88 0.76
N LEU A 83 19.21 15.88 0.14
CA LEU A 83 17.83 15.50 0.42
C LEU A 83 17.76 14.28 1.33
N HIS A 84 16.95 14.40 2.38
CA HIS A 84 16.63 13.34 3.32
C HIS A 84 15.12 13.08 3.29
N LEU A 85 14.70 11.85 2.98
CA LEU A 85 13.29 11.46 2.94
C LEU A 85 12.91 10.74 4.23
N LEU A 86 12.10 11.38 5.08
CA LEU A 86 11.53 10.75 6.28
C LEU A 86 10.04 10.51 6.05
N SER A 87 9.61 9.25 6.10
CA SER A 87 8.21 8.88 5.89
C SER A 87 7.72 7.87 6.93
N GLY A 88 6.45 8.00 7.30
CA GLY A 88 5.72 7.00 8.09
C GLY A 88 5.18 5.85 7.24
N ASP A 89 5.32 5.93 5.91
CA ASP A 89 4.86 4.90 4.97
C ASP A 89 5.79 3.68 4.95
N GLN A 90 5.33 2.59 4.33
CA GLN A 90 6.07 1.34 4.25
C GLN A 90 7.39 1.49 3.50
N ALA A 91 8.40 0.73 3.93
CA ALA A 91 9.77 0.80 3.39
C ALA A 91 9.86 0.60 1.88
N ASN A 92 9.04 -0.28 1.30
CA ASN A 92 9.02 -0.48 -0.16
C ASN A 92 8.64 0.82 -0.89
N ASN A 93 7.56 1.49 -0.48
CA ASN A 93 7.09 2.72 -1.12
C ASN A 93 8.14 3.84 -1.01
N VAL A 94 8.73 3.99 0.18
CA VAL A 94 9.72 5.05 0.46
C VAL A 94 11.02 4.82 -0.30
N SER A 95 11.50 3.58 -0.35
CA SER A 95 12.72 3.22 -1.08
C SER A 95 12.56 3.38 -2.59
N GLU A 96 11.41 3.01 -3.14
CA GLU A 96 11.12 3.17 -4.56
C GLU A 96 11.08 4.64 -4.94
N LEU A 97 10.44 5.49 -4.12
CA LEU A 97 10.41 6.94 -4.32
C LEU A 97 11.83 7.54 -4.24
N ALA A 98 12.61 7.14 -3.23
CA ALA A 98 13.98 7.62 -3.05
C ALA A 98 14.86 7.26 -4.25
N ARG A 99 14.77 6.02 -4.74
CA ARG A 99 15.49 5.54 -5.92
C ARG A 99 15.10 6.33 -7.17
N ASN A 100 13.80 6.50 -7.42
CA ASN A 100 13.29 7.19 -8.61
C ASN A 100 13.69 8.67 -8.67
N HIS A 101 14.02 9.27 -7.53
CA HIS A 101 14.42 10.67 -7.42
C HIS A 101 15.88 10.89 -6.99
N GLY A 102 16.66 9.81 -6.87
CA GLY A 102 18.08 9.85 -6.47
C GLY A 102 18.29 10.48 -5.09
N ILE A 103 17.44 10.16 -4.11
CA ILE A 103 17.57 10.60 -2.72
C ILE A 103 18.39 9.54 -1.98
N SER A 104 19.59 9.91 -1.55
CA SER A 104 20.56 8.97 -0.93
C SER A 104 20.19 8.57 0.50
N HIS A 105 19.52 9.47 1.23
CA HIS A 105 19.17 9.28 2.63
C HIS A 105 17.65 9.16 2.77
N TRP A 106 17.16 7.99 3.16
CA TRP A 106 15.73 7.77 3.39
C TRP A 106 15.46 6.87 4.59
N HIS A 107 14.35 7.13 5.26
CA HIS A 107 13.86 6.36 6.40
C HIS A 107 12.35 6.16 6.28
N ALA A 108 11.90 4.93 6.49
CA ALA A 108 10.50 4.51 6.41
C ALA A 108 9.97 4.04 7.77
N CYS A 109 8.65 3.81 7.85
CA CYS A 109 7.97 3.34 9.06
C CYS A 109 8.25 4.19 10.31
N GLN A 110 8.53 5.50 10.15
CA GLN A 110 8.69 6.36 11.31
C GLN A 110 7.34 6.61 11.98
N SER A 111 7.10 5.92 13.10
CA SER A 111 6.05 6.32 14.04
C SER A 111 6.43 7.67 14.66
N ARG A 112 5.44 8.47 15.08
CA ARG A 112 5.67 9.74 15.79
C ARG A 112 6.34 9.48 17.15
N GLY A 113 7.66 9.25 17.15
CA GLY A 113 8.42 8.90 18.34
C GLY A 113 9.93 9.15 18.24
N SER A 114 10.51 9.28 17.04
CA SER A 114 11.97 9.43 16.88
C SER A 114 12.40 10.80 16.34
N ARG A 115 11.87 11.88 16.92
CA ARG A 115 12.58 13.18 16.93
C ARG A 115 13.24 13.34 18.29
N SER A 116 14.42 12.76 18.49
CA SER A 116 15.31 13.22 19.55
C SER A 116 16.25 14.28 18.96
N ARG A 117 16.07 15.49 19.47
CA ARG A 117 16.96 16.66 19.57
C ARG A 117 18.35 16.56 18.95
#